data_AF-A0A9X0WLE2-F1
#
_entry.id   AF-A0A9X0WLE2-F1
#
_cell.length_a   1.000
_cell.length_b   1.000
_cell.length_c   1.000
_cell.angle_alpha   90.00
_cell.angle_beta   90.00
_cell.angle_gamma   90.00
#
_symmetry.space_group_name_H-M   'P 1'
#
loop_
_entity.id
_entity.type
_entity.pdbx_description
1 polymer ?
#
loop_
_entity_poly.entity_id
_entity_poly.type
_entity_poly.pdbx_seq_one_letter_code
_entity_poly.pdbx_strand_id
1 'polypeptide(L)'
;MTRKSFPSAKQINGNAPKYESYKEAWARIRQAQESGFYLEAIVIEESIIADRLTSYLSAVGLLPNKHYPGLFDLVKAWKADQVQAVDKSHGDLKAAIGDEWRASRNRAVHAIVKSAPGTATPPVEDFLAEAQAAAELGATLARAVDRWHRAQLKAG
;
A
#
# COMPACT_ATOMS: atom_id res chain seq x y z
N MET A 1 8.33 25.60 -8.92
CA MET A 1 7.56 24.53 -9.59
C MET A 1 6.61 23.90 -8.58
N THR A 2 5.34 23.72 -8.94
CA THR A 2 4.27 23.30 -8.03
C THR A 2 4.51 21.88 -7.52
N ARG A 3 4.67 21.72 -6.19
CA ARG A 3 4.98 20.44 -5.49
C ARG A 3 3.77 19.53 -5.26
N LYS A 4 2.68 19.71 -6.01
CA LYS A 4 1.41 18.97 -5.85
C LYS A 4 0.63 18.89 -7.15
N SER A 5 -0.20 17.85 -7.27
CA SER A 5 -1.18 17.70 -8.32
C SER A 5 -2.20 18.86 -8.33
N PHE A 6 -2.69 19.19 -9.53
CA PHE A 6 -3.75 20.18 -9.68
C PHE A 6 -5.08 19.60 -9.19
N PRO A 7 -5.95 20.40 -8.55
CA PRO A 7 -7.29 19.96 -8.18
C PRO A 7 -8.08 19.44 -9.38
N SER A 8 -9.01 18.51 -9.17
CA SER A 8 -9.97 18.13 -10.22
C SER A 8 -10.81 19.32 -10.67
N ALA A 9 -10.86 19.58 -11.98
CA ALA A 9 -11.81 20.52 -12.57
C ALA A 9 -13.25 19.95 -12.65
N LYS A 10 -13.41 18.64 -12.47
CA LYS A 10 -14.73 17.98 -12.46
C LYS A 10 -15.33 18.00 -11.06
N GLN A 11 -16.64 18.27 -10.99
CA GLN A 11 -17.41 18.14 -9.75
C GLN A 11 -17.38 16.68 -9.27
N ILE A 12 -16.99 16.48 -8.01
CA ILE A 12 -16.85 15.16 -7.41
C ILE A 12 -18.04 14.92 -6.50
N ASN A 13 -18.80 13.87 -6.78
CA ASN A 13 -19.86 13.41 -5.88
C ASN A 13 -19.24 12.64 -4.71
N GLY A 14 -19.54 13.06 -3.47
CA GLY A 14 -19.05 12.42 -2.24
C GLY A 14 -17.87 13.16 -1.58
N ASN A 15 -16.96 12.42 -0.95
CA ASN A 15 -15.82 12.99 -0.20
C ASN A 15 -14.71 13.49 -1.15
N ALA A 16 -14.88 14.70 -1.67
CA ALA A 16 -13.92 15.35 -2.57
C ALA A 16 -12.50 15.46 -1.97
N PRO A 17 -12.30 15.82 -0.69
CA PRO A 17 -10.97 15.80 -0.08
C PRO A 17 -10.27 14.44 -0.16
N LYS A 18 -10.98 13.34 0.13
CA LYS A 18 -10.43 11.99 0.05
C LYS A 18 -10.04 11.63 -1.39
N TYR A 19 -10.83 12.04 -2.38
CA TYR A 19 -10.46 11.85 -3.78
C TYR A 19 -9.15 12.57 -4.14
N GLU A 20 -9.02 13.85 -3.78
CA GLU A 20 -7.82 14.63 -4.09
C GLU A 20 -6.58 14.07 -3.39
N SER A 21 -6.71 13.59 -2.15
CA SER A 21 -5.61 12.89 -1.45
C SER A 21 -5.16 11.63 -2.20
N TYR A 22 -6.10 10.83 -2.71
CA TYR A 22 -5.76 9.64 -3.50
C TYR A 22 -5.14 10.00 -4.86
N LYS A 23 -5.63 11.05 -5.51
CA LYS A 23 -5.06 11.56 -6.76
C LYS A 23 -3.61 12.01 -6.57
N GLU A 24 -3.33 12.75 -5.50
CA GLU A 24 -1.98 13.15 -5.13
C GLU A 24 -1.10 11.93 -4.81
N ALA A 25 -1.60 10.98 -4.02
CA ALA A 25 -0.88 9.75 -3.68
C ALA A 25 -0.42 8.99 -4.94
N TRP A 26 -1.32 8.79 -5.92
CA TRP A 26 -0.97 8.13 -7.18
C TRP A 26 0.00 8.94 -8.03
N ALA A 27 -0.10 10.27 -8.04
CA ALA A 27 0.86 11.13 -8.73
C ALA A 27 2.27 11.00 -8.15
N ARG A 28 2.37 10.98 -6.81
CA ARG A 28 3.64 10.78 -6.09
C ARG A 28 4.23 9.39 -6.27
N ILE A 29 3.42 8.33 -6.22
CA ILE A 29 3.88 6.96 -6.50
C ILE A 29 4.55 6.91 -7.89
N ARG A 30 3.87 7.44 -8.92
CA ARG A 30 4.42 7.47 -10.28
C ARG A 30 5.73 8.25 -10.33
N GLN A 31 5.76 9.47 -9.80
CA GLN A 31 6.96 10.31 -9.83
C GLN A 31 8.14 9.65 -9.08
N ALA A 32 7.86 9.04 -7.93
CA ALA A 32 8.84 8.34 -7.12
C ALA A 32 9.41 7.14 -7.88
N GLN A 33 8.57 6.32 -8.51
CA GLN A 33 9.02 5.20 -9.34
C GLN A 33 9.85 5.67 -10.54
N GLU A 34 9.39 6.68 -11.28
CA GLU A 34 10.10 7.24 -12.44
C GLU A 34 11.46 7.87 -12.08
N SER A 35 11.59 8.39 -10.85
CA SER A 35 12.81 9.04 -10.36
C SER A 35 13.72 8.13 -9.54
N GLY A 36 13.38 6.84 -9.37
CA GLY A 36 14.15 5.89 -8.56
C GLY A 36 14.00 6.06 -7.04
N PHE A 37 13.04 6.84 -6.56
CA PHE A 37 12.73 7.02 -5.13
C PHE A 37 11.76 5.94 -4.61
N TYR A 38 12.10 4.67 -4.79
CA TYR A 38 11.20 3.55 -4.53
C TYR A 38 10.69 3.45 -3.07
N LEU A 39 11.47 3.90 -2.09
CA LEU A 39 11.02 3.94 -0.70
C LEU A 39 9.86 4.92 -0.48
N GLU A 40 9.81 6.04 -1.20
CA GLU A 40 8.66 6.96 -1.13
C GLU A 40 7.41 6.30 -1.71
N ALA A 41 7.53 5.62 -2.86
CA ALA A 41 6.42 4.88 -3.46
C ALA A 41 5.85 3.84 -2.50
N ILE A 42 6.72 3.00 -1.91
CA ILE A 42 6.37 1.96 -0.94
C ILE A 42 5.58 2.53 0.26
N VAL A 43 6.04 3.65 0.84
CA VAL A 43 5.37 4.25 2.00
C VAL A 43 3.97 4.78 1.63
N ILE A 44 3.81 5.35 0.43
CA ILE A 44 2.52 5.85 -0.03
C ILE A 44 1.57 4.68 -0.36
N GLU A 45 2.08 3.61 -0.95
CA GLU A 45 1.33 2.37 -1.21
C GLU A 45 0.82 1.73 0.09
N GLU A 46 1.68 1.66 1.11
CA GLU A 46 1.28 1.22 2.46
C GLU A 46 0.18 2.11 3.04
N SER A 47 0.29 3.43 2.87
CA SER A 47 -0.73 4.37 3.34
C SER A 47 -2.09 4.12 2.68
N ILE A 48 -2.12 3.87 1.37
CA ILE A 48 -3.34 3.52 0.63
C ILE A 48 -3.95 2.22 1.17
N ILE A 49 -3.14 1.16 1.29
CA ILE A 49 -3.60 -0.14 1.76
C ILE A 49 -4.14 -0.02 3.18
N ALA A 50 -3.41 0.66 4.07
CA ALA A 50 -3.80 0.86 5.46
C ALA A 50 -5.11 1.65 5.60
N ASP A 51 -5.31 2.74 4.84
CA ASP A 51 -6.58 3.49 4.84
C ASP A 51 -7.76 2.62 4.38
N ARG A 52 -7.57 1.81 3.33
CA ARG A 52 -8.62 0.93 2.80
C ARG A 52 -8.98 -0.18 3.77
N LEU A 53 -7.99 -0.83 4.38
CA LEU A 53 -8.22 -1.84 5.40
C LEU A 53 -8.85 -1.24 6.66
N THR A 54 -8.39 -0.07 7.10
CA THR A 54 -8.98 0.64 8.25
C THR A 54 -10.45 0.93 8.01
N SER A 55 -10.79 1.48 6.84
CA SER A 55 -12.18 1.77 6.47
C SER A 55 -13.04 0.51 6.44
N TYR A 56 -12.56 -0.58 5.85
CA TYR A 56 -13.29 -1.85 5.79
C TYR A 56 -13.48 -2.46 7.18
N LEU A 57 -12.39 -2.66 7.92
CA LEU A 57 -12.41 -3.30 9.24
C LEU A 57 -13.22 -2.52 10.26
N SER A 58 -13.24 -1.18 10.16
CA SER A 58 -14.13 -0.34 10.97
C SER A 58 -15.60 -0.62 10.66
N ALA A 59 -15.96 -0.79 9.38
CA ALA A 59 -17.35 -1.05 8.97
C ALA A 59 -17.85 -2.44 9.42
N VAL A 60 -16.96 -3.45 9.42
CA VAL A 60 -17.31 -4.82 9.83
C VAL A 60 -17.04 -5.11 11.31
N GLY A 61 -16.66 -4.11 12.11
CA GLY A 61 -16.45 -4.27 13.56
C GLY A 61 -15.18 -5.06 13.94
N LEU A 62 -14.21 -5.18 13.03
CA LEU A 62 -12.96 -5.93 13.22
C LEU A 62 -11.72 -5.03 13.33
N LEU A 63 -11.89 -3.71 13.43
CA LEU A 63 -10.76 -2.79 13.56
C LEU A 63 -9.98 -3.07 14.85
N PRO A 64 -8.64 -3.22 14.81
CA PRO A 64 -7.84 -3.39 16.01
C PRO A 64 -8.04 -2.23 17.00
N ASN A 65 -8.14 -2.54 18.29
CA ASN A 65 -8.26 -1.54 19.36
C ASN A 65 -6.91 -0.84 19.62
N LYS A 66 -6.50 0.03 18.70
CA LYS A 66 -5.29 0.85 18.74
C LYS A 66 -5.59 2.23 18.13
N HIS A 67 -5.01 3.29 18.69
CA HIS A 67 -5.21 4.67 18.19
C HIS A 67 -4.69 4.87 16.74
N TYR A 68 -3.74 4.03 16.30
CA TYR A 68 -3.24 4.02 14.92
C TYR A 68 -2.66 2.63 14.58
N PRO A 69 -3.48 1.66 14.14
CA PRO A 69 -2.98 0.32 13.84
C PRO A 69 -2.05 0.35 12.62
N GLY A 70 -0.86 -0.23 12.75
CA GLY A 70 0.07 -0.37 11.63
C GLY A 70 -0.42 -1.42 10.63
N LEU A 71 0.19 -1.49 9.43
CA LEU A 71 -0.22 -2.44 8.39
C LEU A 71 -0.27 -3.88 8.89
N PHE A 72 0.68 -4.29 9.73
CA PHE A 72 0.71 -5.64 10.30
C PHE A 72 -0.57 -5.97 11.09
N ASP A 73 -1.02 -5.05 11.95
CA ASP A 73 -2.23 -5.24 12.76
C ASP A 73 -3.48 -5.31 11.87
N LEU A 74 -3.55 -4.43 10.86
CA LEU A 74 -4.66 -4.38 9.90
C LEU A 74 -4.74 -5.66 9.07
N VAL A 75 -3.61 -6.13 8.53
CA VAL A 75 -3.57 -7.37 7.75
C VAL A 75 -3.92 -8.57 8.63
N LYS A 76 -3.44 -8.61 9.88
CA LYS A 76 -3.78 -9.69 10.82
C LYS A 76 -5.29 -9.75 11.07
N ALA A 77 -5.93 -8.61 11.31
CA ALA A 77 -7.38 -8.54 11.46
C ALA A 77 -8.11 -8.93 10.17
N TRP A 78 -7.64 -8.46 9.01
CA TRP A 78 -8.22 -8.79 7.71
C TRP A 78 -8.10 -10.28 7.35
N LYS A 79 -7.02 -10.96 7.78
CA LYS A 79 -6.86 -12.41 7.64
C LYS A 79 -7.85 -13.21 8.50
N ALA A 80 -8.30 -12.68 9.63
CA ALA A 80 -9.29 -13.34 10.48
C ALA A 80 -10.74 -13.20 9.95
N ASP A 81 -10.98 -12.18 9.14
CA ASP A 81 -12.27 -11.99 8.46
C ASP A 81 -12.56 -13.11 7.45
N GLN A 82 -13.83 -13.48 7.32
CA GLN A 82 -14.29 -14.59 6.47
C GLN A 82 -14.58 -14.16 5.03
N VAL A 83 -14.72 -12.85 4.76
CA VAL A 83 -14.96 -12.35 3.41
C VAL A 83 -13.72 -12.59 2.54
N GLN A 84 -13.93 -13.23 1.40
CA GLN A 84 -12.88 -13.46 0.41
C GLN A 84 -12.46 -12.14 -0.26
N ALA A 85 -11.16 -11.97 -0.45
CA ALA A 85 -10.60 -10.81 -1.13
C ALA A 85 -9.84 -11.24 -2.38
N VAL A 86 -10.57 -11.65 -3.42
CA VAL A 86 -9.98 -12.15 -4.66
C VAL A 86 -9.88 -11.04 -5.70
N ASP A 87 -8.70 -10.86 -6.27
CA ASP A 87 -8.45 -10.02 -7.44
C ASP A 87 -8.07 -10.88 -8.65
N LYS A 88 -8.44 -10.41 -9.85
CA LYS A 88 -8.20 -11.15 -11.10
C LYS A 88 -6.71 -11.37 -11.41
N SER A 89 -5.86 -10.43 -11.03
CA SER A 89 -4.43 -10.46 -11.33
C SER A 89 -3.59 -11.03 -10.20
N HIS A 90 -4.05 -10.88 -8.95
CA HIS A 90 -3.27 -11.26 -7.77
C HIS A 90 -3.84 -12.44 -6.98
N GLY A 91 -4.99 -12.99 -7.37
CA GLY A 91 -5.63 -14.06 -6.61
C GLY A 91 -6.06 -13.58 -5.23
N ASP A 92 -5.69 -14.31 -4.18
CA ASP A 92 -6.00 -13.94 -2.79
C ASP A 92 -5.16 -12.74 -2.33
N LEU A 93 -5.80 -11.57 -2.23
CA LEU A 93 -5.17 -10.34 -1.78
C LEU A 93 -4.70 -10.41 -0.32
N LYS A 94 -5.33 -11.23 0.54
CA LYS A 94 -4.89 -11.38 1.95
C LYS A 94 -3.52 -12.06 2.01
N ALA A 95 -3.31 -13.07 1.18
CA ALA A 95 -2.02 -13.75 1.03
C ALA A 95 -0.99 -12.84 0.34
N ALA A 96 -1.34 -12.26 -0.82
CA ALA A 96 -0.44 -11.42 -1.60
C ALA A 96 0.09 -10.21 -0.80
N ILE A 97 -0.76 -9.56 0.00
CA ILE A 97 -0.31 -8.47 0.87
C ILE A 97 0.39 -8.99 2.12
N GLY A 98 -0.19 -9.98 2.80
CA GLY A 98 0.27 -10.35 4.14
C GLY A 98 1.57 -11.14 4.17
N ASP A 99 1.81 -11.95 3.14
CA ASP A 99 2.91 -12.91 3.12
C ASP A 99 3.99 -12.48 2.13
N GLU A 100 3.61 -12.09 0.91
CA GLU A 100 4.58 -11.76 -0.14
C GLU A 100 5.05 -10.30 -0.05
N TRP A 101 4.13 -9.36 -0.26
CA TRP A 101 4.51 -7.95 -0.39
C TRP A 101 5.00 -7.35 0.93
N ARG A 102 4.34 -7.65 2.07
CA ARG A 102 4.79 -7.15 3.37
C ARG A 102 6.22 -7.59 3.71
N ALA A 103 6.61 -8.82 3.34
CA ALA A 103 7.96 -9.33 3.56
C ALA A 103 8.97 -8.64 2.63
N SER A 104 8.66 -8.52 1.34
CA SER A 104 9.46 -7.77 0.36
C SER A 104 9.66 -6.31 0.78
N ARG A 105 8.57 -5.62 1.14
CA ARG A 105 8.57 -4.25 1.65
C ARG A 105 9.46 -4.08 2.87
N ASN A 106 9.34 -4.98 3.86
CA ASN A 106 10.16 -4.88 5.07
C ASN A 106 11.64 -5.05 4.77
N ARG A 107 12.01 -5.91 3.81
CA ARG A 107 13.40 -6.02 3.35
C ARG A 107 13.85 -4.73 2.69
N ALA A 108 13.12 -4.23 1.70
CA ALA A 108 13.45 -3.00 0.97
C ALA A 108 13.69 -1.80 1.91
N VAL A 109 12.82 -1.58 2.91
CA VAL A 109 12.93 -0.48 3.87
C VAL A 109 14.19 -0.56 4.75
N HIS A 110 14.74 -1.76 4.96
CA HIS A 110 15.92 -1.96 5.79
C HIS A 110 17.21 -2.21 4.99
N ALA A 111 17.11 -2.62 3.73
CA ALA A 111 18.21 -3.21 2.96
C ALA A 111 19.36 -2.24 2.63
N ILE A 112 19.13 -0.92 2.61
CA ILE A 112 20.17 0.05 2.25
C ILE A 112 21.39 0.05 3.21
N VAL A 113 21.19 -0.34 4.48
CA VAL A 113 22.27 -0.36 5.49
C VAL A 113 22.33 -1.65 6.29
N LYS A 114 21.28 -2.48 6.30
CA LYS A 114 21.19 -3.62 7.21
C LYS A 114 21.92 -4.84 6.64
N SER A 115 22.87 -5.37 7.40
CA SER A 115 23.51 -6.66 7.19
C SER A 115 23.49 -7.48 8.48
N ALA A 116 23.65 -8.81 8.36
CA ALA A 116 23.83 -9.65 9.54
C ALA A 116 25.21 -9.35 10.17
N PRO A 117 25.37 -9.42 11.50
CA PRO A 117 26.67 -9.20 12.14
C PRO A 117 27.75 -10.10 11.52
N GLY A 118 28.85 -9.50 11.07
CA GLY A 118 29.94 -10.21 10.42
C GLY A 118 29.75 -10.52 8.93
N THR A 119 28.67 -10.05 8.30
CA THR A 119 28.44 -10.17 6.85
C THR A 119 28.62 -8.82 6.15
N ALA A 120 29.05 -8.84 4.89
CA ALA A 120 29.09 -7.64 4.07
C ALA A 120 27.67 -7.13 3.81
N THR A 121 27.50 -5.81 3.79
CA THR A 121 26.25 -5.20 3.30
C THR A 121 26.09 -5.51 1.81
N PRO A 122 24.88 -5.91 1.37
CA PRO A 122 24.61 -6.12 -0.04
C PRO A 122 25.00 -4.88 -0.88
N PRO A 123 25.39 -5.07 -2.15
CA PRO A 123 25.54 -3.98 -3.11
C PRO A 123 24.32 -3.04 -3.13
N VAL A 124 24.56 -1.75 -3.38
CA VAL A 124 23.49 -0.74 -3.45
C VAL A 124 22.53 -1.07 -4.60
N GLU A 125 23.04 -1.66 -5.67
CA GLU A 125 22.29 -2.11 -6.84
C GLU A 125 21.25 -3.17 -6.48
N ASP A 126 21.60 -4.11 -5.59
CA ASP A 126 20.67 -5.14 -5.11
C ASP A 126 19.56 -4.51 -4.27
N PHE A 127 19.91 -3.55 -3.40
CA PHE A 127 18.92 -2.75 -2.67
C PHE A 127 17.96 -2.02 -3.62
N LEU A 128 18.49 -1.37 -4.67
CA LEU A 128 17.67 -0.62 -5.62
C LEU A 128 16.74 -1.55 -6.40
N ALA A 129 17.21 -2.72 -6.82
CA ALA A 129 16.41 -3.72 -7.52
C ALA A 129 15.29 -4.28 -6.61
N GLU A 130 15.60 -4.61 -5.35
CA GLU A 130 14.60 -5.07 -4.39
C GLU A 130 13.56 -3.99 -4.07
N ALA A 131 13.98 -2.75 -3.88
CA ALA A 131 13.09 -1.63 -3.61
C ALA A 131 12.19 -1.33 -4.82
N GLN A 132 12.73 -1.40 -6.05
CA GLN A 132 11.94 -1.26 -7.28
C GLN A 132 10.86 -2.34 -7.37
N ALA A 133 11.23 -3.62 -7.22
CA ALA A 133 10.29 -4.73 -7.29
C ALA A 133 9.19 -4.62 -6.21
N ALA A 134 9.56 -4.21 -4.99
CA ALA A 134 8.62 -3.98 -3.91
C ALA A 134 7.64 -2.84 -4.21
N ALA A 135 8.11 -1.73 -4.79
CA ALA A 135 7.27 -0.60 -5.18
C ALA A 135 6.34 -0.97 -6.34
N GLU A 136 6.82 -1.65 -7.38
CA GLU A 136 6.00 -2.05 -8.52
C GLU A 136 4.87 -3.00 -8.10
N LEU A 137 5.20 -4.03 -7.30
CA LEU A 137 4.21 -4.92 -6.74
C LEU A 137 3.24 -4.17 -5.81
N GLY A 138 3.75 -3.30 -4.93
CA GLY A 138 2.93 -2.53 -4.00
C GLY A 138 1.94 -1.61 -4.69
N ALA A 139 2.32 -0.94 -5.77
CA ALA A 139 1.42 -0.12 -6.58
C ALA A 139 0.26 -0.94 -7.17
N THR A 140 0.54 -2.14 -7.68
CA THR A 140 -0.50 -3.03 -8.23
C THR A 140 -1.45 -3.55 -7.15
N LEU A 141 -0.93 -3.96 -6.00
CA LEU A 141 -1.71 -4.44 -4.85
C LEU A 141 -2.53 -3.33 -4.20
N ALA A 142 -1.97 -2.14 -4.01
CA ALA A 142 -2.69 -0.98 -3.49
C ALA A 142 -3.90 -0.64 -4.38
N ARG A 143 -3.74 -0.75 -5.70
CA ARG A 143 -4.82 -0.54 -6.66
C ARG A 143 -5.85 -1.67 -6.63
N ALA A 144 -5.42 -2.91 -6.42
CA ALA A 144 -6.31 -4.06 -6.26
C ALA A 144 -7.15 -3.95 -4.97
N VAL A 145 -6.54 -3.57 -3.85
CA VAL A 145 -7.25 -3.32 -2.57
C VAL A 145 -8.22 -2.15 -2.69
N ASP A 146 -7.83 -1.04 -3.34
CA ASP A 146 -8.75 0.09 -3.57
C ASP A 146 -9.99 -0.35 -4.37
N ARG A 147 -9.80 -1.17 -5.42
CA ARG A 147 -10.93 -1.74 -6.20
C ARG A 147 -11.79 -2.68 -5.36
N TRP A 148 -11.17 -3.61 -4.64
CA TRP A 148 -11.87 -4.57 -3.79
C TRP A 148 -12.69 -3.86 -2.71
N HIS A 149 -12.11 -2.88 -2.01
CA HIS A 149 -12.80 -2.08 -0.99
C HIS A 149 -14.02 -1.34 -1.56
N ARG A 150 -13.87 -0.70 -2.73
CA ARG A 150 -14.99 -0.02 -3.40
C ARG A 150 -16.11 -1.00 -3.79
N ALA A 151 -15.78 -2.26 -4.08
CA ALA A 151 -16.79 -3.28 -4.34
C ALA A 151 -17.56 -3.65 -3.05
N GLN A 152 -16.88 -3.71 -1.90
CA GLN A 152 -17.54 -3.94 -0.60
C GLN A 152 -18.52 -2.82 -0.25
N LEU A 153 -18.19 -1.56 -0.56
CA LEU A 153 -19.09 -0.42 -0.33
C LEU A 153 -20.35 -0.41 -1.22
N LYS A 154 -20.37 -1.17 -2.31
CA LYS A 154 -21.54 -1.28 -3.20
C LYS A 154 -22.43 -2.48 -2.87
N ALA A 155 -21.90 -3.44 -2.11
CA ALA A 155 -22.58 -4.69 -1.78
C ALA A 155 -23.32 -4.65 -0.45
N GLY A 156 -22.98 -3.68 0.43
CA GLY A 156 -23.73 -3.34 1.64
C GLY A 156 -24.65 -2.14 1.39
#